data_AF-A0A7Y2KYA5-F1
#
_entry.id   AF-A0A7Y2KYA5-F1
#
_cell.length_a   1.000
_cell.length_b   1.000
_cell.length_c   1.000
_cell.angle_alpha   90.00
_cell.angle_beta   90.00
_cell.angle_gamma   90.00
#
_symmetry.space_group_name_H-M   'P 1'
#
loop_
_entity.id
_entity.type
_entity.pdbx_description
1 polymer ?
#
loop_
_entity_poly.entity_id
_entity_poly.type
_entity_poly.pdbx_seq_one_letter_code
_entity_poly.pdbx_strand_id
1 'polypeptide(L)'
;MPDPVAASLRLAPDALTRPFSAEQFSFSNTNDLEPFRGILGQERAVEALQFGVAMPRPGYNVFVMGEPGTGRFSFVKRYLKAEGKRLKSPSDWVYVNNFDEPREPRAL
;
A
#
# COMPACT_ATOMS: atom_id res chain seq x y z
N MET A 1 16.04 10.87 50.10
CA MET A 1 17.06 11.39 49.16
C MET A 1 16.70 10.89 47.77
N PRO A 2 16.56 11.75 46.75
CA PRO A 2 16.32 11.27 45.40
C PRO A 2 17.51 10.45 44.92
N ASP A 3 17.23 9.39 44.14
CA ASP A 3 18.23 8.47 43.59
C ASP A 3 19.23 9.24 42.69
N PRO A 4 20.56 9.15 42.95
CA PRO A 4 21.58 9.90 42.20
C PRO A 4 21.57 9.62 40.69
N VAL A 5 21.16 8.43 40.26
CA VAL A 5 21.02 8.10 38.83
C VAL A 5 19.87 8.87 38.18
N ALA A 6 18.76 9.06 38.91
CA ALA A 6 17.61 9.83 38.43
C ALA A 6 17.92 11.32 38.32
N ALA A 7 18.83 11.84 39.14
CA ALA A 7 19.27 13.25 39.07
C ALA A 7 20.10 13.54 37.80
N SER A 8 20.94 12.61 37.36
CA SER A 8 21.75 12.76 36.14
C SER A 8 20.98 12.62 34.83
N LEU A 9 19.75 12.11 34.88
CA LEU A 9 18.87 11.92 33.72
C LEU A 9 17.81 13.02 33.56
N ARG A 10 17.88 14.09 34.37
CA ARG A 10 16.94 15.21 34.28
C ARG A 10 17.14 15.99 32.98
N LEU A 11 16.07 16.13 32.23
CA LEU A 11 16.02 16.95 31.02
C LEU A 11 15.47 18.34 31.34
N ALA A 12 16.02 19.36 30.70
CA ALA A 12 15.43 20.69 30.68
C ALA A 12 14.10 20.66 29.89
N PRO A 13 13.11 21.52 30.20
CA PRO A 13 11.82 21.56 29.51
C PRO A 13 11.94 21.64 27.98
N ASP A 14 12.91 22.41 27.48
CA ASP A 14 13.13 22.56 26.03
C ASP A 14 13.61 21.27 25.37
N ALA A 15 14.31 20.40 26.10
CA ALA A 15 14.76 19.08 25.63
C ALA A 15 13.64 18.02 25.66
N LEU A 16 12.47 18.33 26.22
CA LEU A 16 11.29 17.45 26.19
C LEU A 16 10.48 17.60 24.91
N THR A 17 10.82 18.59 24.07
CA THR A 17 10.08 18.89 22.85
C THR A 17 11.03 18.97 21.66
N ARG A 18 10.47 18.82 20.45
CA ARG A 18 11.19 19.09 19.21
C ARG A 18 10.52 20.29 18.54
N PRO A 19 11.11 21.50 18.63
CA PRO A 19 10.51 22.67 18.02
C PRO A 19 10.61 22.58 16.48
N PHE A 20 9.55 23.01 15.81
CA PHE A 20 9.50 23.19 14.36
C PHE A 20 9.05 24.62 14.08
N SER A 21 9.70 25.30 13.13
CA SER A 21 9.25 26.61 12.65
C SER A 21 8.33 26.41 11.43
N ALA A 22 7.24 27.17 11.37
CA ALA A 22 6.35 27.18 10.20
C ALA A 22 7.07 27.67 8.93
N GLU A 23 8.12 28.49 9.09
CA GLU A 23 8.94 29.00 7.99
C GLU A 23 9.70 27.89 7.24
N GLN A 24 9.76 26.68 7.80
CA GLN A 24 10.38 25.50 7.17
C GLN A 24 9.52 24.93 6.03
N PHE A 25 8.25 25.30 5.95
CA PHE A 25 7.31 24.77 4.97
C PHE A 25 7.01 25.81 3.89
N SER A 26 6.93 25.36 2.64
CA SER A 26 6.60 26.19 1.48
C SER A 26 5.08 26.30 1.22
N PHE A 27 4.25 26.00 2.21
CA PHE A 27 2.79 26.00 2.11
C PHE A 27 2.16 26.58 3.37
N SER A 28 0.97 27.18 3.22
CA SER A 28 0.23 27.77 4.34
C SER A 28 -0.80 26.80 4.91
N ASN A 29 -1.39 25.95 4.06
CA ASN A 29 -2.39 24.96 4.45
C ASN A 29 -2.09 23.61 3.80
N THR A 30 -2.43 22.50 4.46
CA THR A 30 -2.30 21.15 3.89
C THR A 30 -3.20 20.92 2.67
N ASN A 31 -4.23 21.74 2.46
CA ASN A 31 -5.03 21.77 1.23
C ASN A 31 -4.23 22.25 0.01
N ASP A 32 -3.13 22.98 0.23
CA ASP A 32 -2.25 23.46 -0.86
C ASP A 32 -1.32 22.34 -1.37
N LEU A 33 -1.28 21.20 -0.68
CA LEU A 33 -0.41 20.08 -1.02
C LEU A 33 -1.09 19.12 -1.97
N GLU A 34 -0.33 18.65 -2.96
CA GLU A 34 -0.75 17.51 -3.77
C GLU A 34 -0.85 16.26 -2.90
N PRO A 35 -2.01 15.55 -2.92
CA PRO A 35 -2.18 14.35 -2.11
C PRO A 35 -1.13 13.30 -2.45
N PHE A 36 -0.41 12.82 -1.45
CA PHE A 36 0.54 11.74 -1.65
C PHE A 36 -0.19 10.45 -2.03
N ARG A 37 0.01 10.01 -3.27
CA ARG A 37 -0.59 8.78 -3.82
C ARG A 37 0.37 7.60 -3.78
N GLY A 38 1.24 7.52 -2.77
CA GLY A 38 2.14 6.39 -2.54
C GLY A 38 1.83 5.62 -1.25
N ILE A 39 2.81 4.85 -0.80
CA ILE A 39 2.90 4.30 0.56
C ILE A 39 4.21 4.80 1.16
N LEU A 40 4.19 5.30 2.40
CA LEU A 40 5.36 5.91 3.03
C LEU A 40 6.24 4.83 3.68
N GLY A 41 7.54 4.88 3.41
CA GLY A 41 8.53 4.03 4.09
C GLY A 41 8.46 2.54 3.76
N GLN A 42 7.81 2.15 2.65
CA GLN A 42 7.57 0.75 2.30
C GLN A 42 8.17 0.38 0.92
N GLU A 43 9.36 0.89 0.61
CA GLU A 43 10.05 0.71 -0.68
C GLU A 43 10.15 -0.77 -1.09
N ARG A 44 10.61 -1.62 -0.17
CA ARG A 44 10.69 -3.08 -0.39
C ARG A 44 9.35 -3.71 -0.79
N ALA A 45 8.25 -3.25 -0.18
CA ALA A 45 6.92 -3.79 -0.49
C ALA A 45 6.45 -3.34 -1.89
N VAL A 46 6.80 -2.13 -2.30
CA VAL A 46 6.53 -1.60 -3.65
C VAL A 46 7.28 -2.44 -4.69
N GLU A 47 8.58 -2.65 -4.50
CA GLU A 47 9.41 -3.43 -5.42
C GLU A 47 8.94 -4.88 -5.54
N ALA A 48 8.61 -5.53 -4.43
CA ALA A 48 8.10 -6.90 -4.42
C ALA A 48 6.77 -7.03 -5.18
N LEU A 49 5.86 -6.05 -5.01
CA LEU A 49 4.60 -6.02 -5.75
C LEU A 49 4.83 -5.81 -7.25
N GLN A 50 5.70 -4.88 -7.62
CA GLN A 50 6.05 -4.61 -9.02
C GLN A 50 6.63 -5.86 -9.69
N PHE A 51 7.57 -6.52 -9.03
CA PHE A 51 8.17 -7.76 -9.52
C PHE A 51 7.14 -8.87 -9.69
N GLY A 52 6.28 -9.10 -8.69
CA GLY A 52 5.27 -10.14 -8.72
C GLY A 52 4.23 -9.92 -9.82
N VAL A 53 3.77 -8.68 -10.02
CA VAL A 53 2.81 -8.33 -11.06
C VAL A 53 3.42 -8.40 -12.47
N ALA A 54 4.72 -8.13 -12.60
CA ALA A 54 5.45 -8.21 -13.87
C ALA A 54 5.73 -9.66 -14.33
N MET A 55 5.35 -10.68 -13.54
CA MET A 55 5.56 -12.09 -13.87
C MET A 55 4.26 -12.79 -14.29
N PRO A 56 3.87 -12.72 -15.60
CA PRO A 56 2.61 -13.30 -16.09
C PRO A 56 2.76 -14.81 -16.32
N ARG A 57 2.94 -15.58 -15.25
CA ARG A 57 2.99 -17.04 -15.30
C ARG A 57 1.92 -17.66 -14.40
N PRO A 58 1.16 -18.66 -14.89
CA PRO A 58 0.26 -19.43 -14.04
C PRO A 58 1.00 -20.00 -12.82
N GLY A 59 0.35 -19.97 -11.66
CA GLY A 59 0.90 -20.46 -10.39
C GLY A 59 1.68 -19.42 -9.58
N TYR A 60 2.00 -18.25 -10.14
CA TYR A 60 2.64 -17.17 -9.40
C TYR A 60 1.58 -16.25 -8.78
N ASN A 61 1.62 -16.13 -7.45
CA ASN A 61 0.68 -15.32 -6.68
C ASN A 61 1.46 -14.39 -5.74
N VAL A 62 0.91 -13.20 -5.47
CA VAL A 62 1.48 -12.25 -4.51
C VAL A 62 0.64 -12.26 -3.24
N PHE A 63 1.31 -12.41 -2.09
CA PHE A 63 0.68 -12.32 -0.77
C PHE A 63 1.22 -11.11 -0.01
N VAL A 64 0.32 -10.32 0.59
CA VAL A 64 0.66 -9.03 1.20
C VAL A 64 0.34 -9.05 2.70
N MET A 65 1.37 -8.86 3.53
CA MET A 65 1.27 -8.86 4.99
C MET A 65 1.75 -7.55 5.61
N GLY A 66 1.39 -7.32 6.88
CA GLY A 66 1.76 -6.15 7.67
C GLY A 66 0.72 -5.84 8.73
N GLU A 67 0.94 -4.76 9.47
CA GLU A 67 0.04 -4.34 10.54
C GLU A 67 -1.30 -3.81 9.99
N PRO A 68 -2.42 -3.93 10.73
CA PRO A 68 -3.65 -3.22 10.42
C PRO A 68 -3.43 -1.70 10.32
N GLY A 69 -4.23 -0.99 9.52
CA GLY A 69 -4.15 0.47 9.40
C GLY A 69 -3.03 1.02 8.50
N THR A 70 -2.12 0.19 7.99
CA THR A 70 -0.99 0.60 7.13
C THR A 70 -1.36 0.91 5.67
N GLY A 71 -2.65 0.88 5.31
CA GLY A 71 -3.11 1.19 3.94
C GLY A 71 -2.77 0.15 2.87
N ARG A 72 -2.31 -1.05 3.24
CA ARG A 72 -1.91 -2.15 2.33
C ARG A 72 -2.92 -2.43 1.22
N PHE A 73 -4.19 -2.64 1.58
CA PHE A 73 -5.24 -2.94 0.60
C PHE A 73 -5.46 -1.80 -0.38
N SER A 74 -5.54 -0.56 0.13
CA SER A 74 -5.73 0.65 -0.69
C SER A 74 -4.57 0.84 -1.67
N PHE A 75 -3.34 0.62 -1.22
CA PHE A 75 -2.15 0.69 -2.06
C PHE A 75 -2.17 -0.37 -3.17
N VAL A 76 -2.33 -1.65 -2.82
CA VAL A 76 -2.34 -2.77 -3.77
C VAL A 76 -3.46 -2.61 -4.80
N LYS A 77 -4.68 -2.27 -4.35
CA LYS A 77 -5.82 -2.05 -5.24
C LYS A 77 -5.58 -0.90 -6.21
N ARG A 78 -5.00 0.22 -5.74
CA ARG A 78 -4.67 1.37 -6.60
C ARG A 78 -3.63 0.99 -7.64
N TYR A 79 -2.57 0.28 -7.22
CA TYR A 79 -1.51 -0.18 -8.12
C TYR A 79 -2.06 -1.14 -9.20
N LEU A 80 -2.78 -2.20 -8.80
CA LEU A 80 -3.35 -3.18 -9.73
C LEU A 80 -4.37 -2.56 -10.69
N LYS A 81 -5.15 -1.57 -10.23
CA LYS A 81 -6.09 -0.83 -11.11
C LYS A 81 -5.36 0.01 -12.15
N ALA A 82 -4.20 0.59 -11.80
CA ALA A 82 -3.38 1.34 -12.74
C ALA A 82 -2.74 0.41 -13.78
N GLU A 83 -2.17 -0.72 -13.35
CA GLU A 83 -1.56 -1.69 -14.25
C GLU A 83 -2.59 -2.40 -15.14
N GLY A 84 -3.76 -2.77 -14.60
CA GLY A 84 -4.83 -3.40 -15.39
C GLY A 84 -5.31 -2.54 -16.56
N LYS A 85 -5.28 -1.19 -16.44
CA LYS A 85 -5.62 -0.28 -17.54
C LYS A 85 -4.62 -0.31 -18.70
N ARG A 86 -3.41 -0.82 -18.48
CA ARG A 86 -2.33 -0.94 -19.48
C ARG A 86 -2.36 -2.27 -20.21
N LEU A 87 -3.14 -3.24 -19.71
CA LEU A 87 -3.29 -4.56 -20.29
C LEU A 87 -4.47 -4.59 -21.27
N LYS A 88 -4.48 -5.60 -22.15
CA LYS A 88 -5.61 -5.86 -23.03
C LYS A 88 -6.85 -6.18 -22.19
N SER A 89 -8.01 -5.67 -22.61
CA SER A 89 -9.29 -6.08 -22.03
C SER A 89 -9.42 -7.61 -22.03
N PRO A 90 -9.78 -8.22 -20.89
CA PRO A 90 -9.98 -9.66 -20.83
C PRO A 90 -11.14 -10.07 -21.74
N SER A 91 -11.13 -11.33 -22.20
CA SER A 91 -12.27 -11.92 -22.89
C SER A 91 -13.47 -12.02 -21.95
N ASP A 92 -14.66 -11.93 -22.51
CA ASP A 92 -15.88 -12.31 -21.80
C ASP A 92 -15.88 -13.82 -21.54
N TRP A 93 -16.47 -14.23 -20.41
CA TRP A 93 -16.64 -15.63 -20.04
C TRP A 93 -18.12 -15.94 -20.00
N VAL A 94 -18.55 -16.95 -20.75
CA VAL A 94 -19.97 -17.36 -20.79
C VAL A 94 -20.11 -18.86 -20.55
N TYR A 95 -21.15 -19.23 -19.80
CA TYR A 95 -21.57 -20.62 -19.72
C TYR A 95 -22.64 -20.87 -20.77
N VAL A 96 -22.38 -21.83 -21.66
CA VAL A 96 -23.37 -22.30 -22.63
C VAL A 96 -23.87 -23.67 -22.22
N ASN A 97 -25.14 -23.93 -22.51
CA ASN A 97 -25.71 -25.25 -22.26
C ASN A 97 -24.94 -26.29 -23.08
N ASN A 98 -24.56 -27.38 -22.42
CA ASN A 98 -23.97 -28.53 -23.06
C ASN A 98 -25.09 -29.51 -23.38
N PHE A 99 -25.51 -29.59 -24.65
CA PHE A 99 -26.61 -30.46 -25.06
C PHE A 99 -26.29 -31.96 -24.92
N ASP A 100 -25.00 -32.32 -24.90
CA ASP A 100 -24.54 -33.69 -24.72
C ASP A 100 -24.63 -34.12 -23.24
N GLU A 101 -24.28 -33.20 -22.32
CA GLU A 101 -24.36 -33.41 -20.87
C GLU A 101 -24.92 -32.15 -20.17
N PRO A 102 -26.25 -32.05 -20.01
CA PRO A 102 -26.90 -30.85 -19.47
C PRO A 102 -26.48 -30.47 -18.03
N ARG A 103 -25.86 -31.40 -17.28
CA ARG A 103 -25.34 -31.13 -15.93
C ARG A 103 -23.94 -30.51 -15.94
N GLU A 104 -23.28 -30.46 -17.09
CA GLU A 104 -21.92 -29.95 -17.27
C GLU A 104 -21.90 -28.82 -18.31
N PRO A 105 -22.34 -27.60 -17.95
CA PRO A 105 -22.30 -26.45 -18.85
C PRO A 105 -20.86 -26.15 -19.29
N ARG A 106 -20.69 -25.79 -20.57
CA ARG A 106 -19.37 -25.47 -21.14
C ARG A 106 -19.05 -24.00 -20.88
N ALA A 107 -17.86 -23.72 -20.37
CA ALA A 107 -17.30 -22.37 -20.32
C ALA A 107 -16.64 -22.04 -21.67
N LEU A 108 -17.00 -20.90 -22.26
CA LEU A 108 -16.37 -20.30 -23.44
C LEU A 108 -15.67 -18.99 -23.06
#